data_AF-A0A024T7X6-F1
#
_entry.id   AF-A0A024T7X6-F1
#
_cell.length_a   1.000
_cell.length_b   1.000
_cell.length_c   1.000
_cell.angle_alpha   90.00
_cell.angle_beta   90.00
_cell.angle_gamma   90.00
#
_symmetry.space_group_name_H-M   'P 1'
#
loop_
_entity.id
_entity.type
_entity.pdbx_description
1 polymer ?
#
loop_
_entity_poly.entity_id
_entity_poly.type
_entity_poly.pdbx_seq_one_letter_code
_entity_poly.pdbx_strand_id
1 'polypeptide(L)'
;MFFTAVARPRLNDDDGTWWTGKIGTWPFVETVLTQRTSSNRHAGTPETKPLVVTNNVYRSFLINKVLPAVVKVWPQSNVPIIIQHDNARAHVATSDMQLRTEFDRYSTLGWTFQLAPQPPNSPDANIY
;
A
#
# COMPACT_ATOMS: atom_id res chain seq x y z
N MET A 1 -7.88 4.49 -10.37
CA MET A 1 -7.97 3.78 -9.09
C MET A 1 -6.72 4.10 -8.28
N PHE A 2 -6.82 4.15 -6.95
CA PHE A 2 -5.69 4.44 -6.06
C PHE A 2 -5.55 3.32 -5.02
N PHE A 3 -4.32 3.06 -4.58
CA PHE A 3 -4.03 2.36 -3.34
C PHE A 3 -3.95 3.43 -2.23
N THR A 4 -4.81 3.34 -1.23
CA THR A 4 -4.75 4.23 -0.06
C THR A 4 -4.48 3.39 1.19
N ALA A 5 -3.47 3.78 1.95
CA ALA A 5 -3.18 3.22 3.26
C ALA A 5 -3.51 4.26 4.33
N VAL A 6 -4.32 3.83 5.29
CA VAL A 6 -4.67 4.59 6.49
C VAL A 6 -4.64 3.67 7.69
N ALA A 7 -4.48 4.26 8.86
CA ALA A 7 -4.57 3.61 10.15
C ALA A 7 -5.50 4.42 11.04
N ARG A 8 -5.88 3.82 12.17
CA ARG A 8 -6.67 4.52 13.18
C ARG A 8 -5.86 5.68 13.76
N PRO A 9 -6.41 6.91 13.84
CA PRO A 9 -5.77 7.99 14.56
C PRO A 9 -5.51 7.60 16.02
N ARG A 10 -4.37 8.01 16.57
CA ARG A 10 -3.99 7.74 17.96
C ARG A 10 -3.08 8.82 18.51
N LEU A 11 -3.11 8.96 19.82
CA LEU A 11 -2.17 9.78 20.56
C LEU A 11 -0.78 9.14 20.48
N ASN A 12 0.23 9.95 20.22
CA ASN A 12 1.62 9.56 20.35
C ASN A 12 2.04 9.82 21.80
N ASP A 13 2.37 8.76 22.53
CA ASP A 13 2.70 8.85 23.96
C ASP A 13 4.03 9.60 24.20
N ASP A 14 4.93 9.63 23.20
CA ASP A 14 6.25 10.27 23.32
C ASP A 14 6.19 11.80 23.35
N ASP A 15 5.31 12.41 22.55
CA ASP A 15 5.22 13.87 22.39
C ASP A 15 3.83 14.45 22.71
N GLY A 16 2.86 13.60 23.06
CA GLY A 16 1.49 13.99 23.39
C GLY A 16 0.69 14.52 22.19
N THR A 17 1.18 14.34 20.96
CA THR A 17 0.51 14.83 19.75
C THR A 17 -0.39 13.77 19.14
N TRP A 18 -1.44 14.21 18.44
CA TRP A 18 -2.34 13.30 17.72
C TRP A 18 -1.78 12.95 16.34
N TRP A 19 -1.46 11.68 16.14
CA TRP A 19 -1.16 11.16 14.81
C TRP A 19 -2.46 10.85 14.06
N THR A 20 -2.60 11.45 12.87
CA THR A 20 -3.84 11.38 12.08
C THR A 20 -4.11 10.03 11.43
N GLY A 21 -3.18 9.07 11.50
CA GLY A 21 -3.32 7.77 10.85
C GLY A 21 -3.15 7.78 9.33
N LYS A 22 -2.92 8.94 8.71
CA LYS A 22 -2.69 9.04 7.26
C LYS A 22 -1.30 8.50 6.91
N ILE A 23 -1.24 7.52 6.02
CA ILE A 23 0.03 6.91 5.59
C ILE A 23 0.37 7.34 4.16
N GLY A 24 -0.55 7.12 3.21
CA GLY A 24 -0.32 7.53 1.83
C GLY A 24 -1.38 7.09 0.84
N THR A 25 -1.35 7.71 -0.35
CA THR A 25 -2.23 7.42 -1.47
C THR A 25 -1.39 7.38 -2.76
N TRP A 26 -1.49 6.28 -3.50
CA TRP A 26 -0.72 6.06 -4.73
C TRP A 26 -1.65 5.69 -5.89
N PRO A 27 -1.60 6.42 -7.02
CA PRO A 27 -2.39 6.05 -8.19
C PRO A 27 -1.87 4.75 -8.81
N PHE A 28 -2.77 3.87 -9.24
CA PHE A 28 -2.43 2.74 -10.11
C PHE A 28 -2.24 3.25 -11.54
N VAL A 29 -1.08 3.83 -11.81
CA VAL A 29 -0.72 4.37 -13.12
C VAL A 29 0.73 4.04 -13.48
N GLU A 30 1.00 4.04 -14.77
CA GLU A 30 2.33 3.94 -15.34
C GLU A 30 2.59 5.08 -16.32
N THR A 31 3.86 5.42 -16.52
CA THR A 31 4.27 6.36 -17.56
C THR A 31 4.68 5.57 -18.79
N VAL A 32 3.97 5.79 -19.90
CA VAL A 32 4.22 5.14 -21.20
C VAL A 32 4.51 6.22 -22.23
N LEU A 33 5.46 5.96 -23.12
CA LEU A 33 5.72 6.87 -24.24
C LEU A 33 4.63 6.74 -25.30
N THR A 34 4.13 7.88 -25.79
CA THR A 34 3.15 7.90 -26.88
C THR A 34 3.72 7.22 -28.13
N GLN A 35 2.97 6.27 -28.70
CA GLN A 35 3.44 5.53 -29.89
C GLN A 35 3.11 6.23 -31.20
N ARG A 36 2.11 7.11 -31.20
CA ARG A 36 1.62 7.80 -32.39
C ARG A 36 1.66 9.31 -32.18
N THR A 37 2.10 10.03 -33.21
CA THR A 37 1.95 11.47 -33.28
C THR A 37 0.48 11.81 -33.55
N SER A 38 -0.03 12.79 -32.82
CA SER A 38 -1.33 13.42 -33.02
C SER A 38 -1.14 14.93 -33.07
N SER A 39 -2.17 15.68 -33.48
CA SER A 39 -2.14 17.15 -33.47
C SER A 39 -1.80 17.73 -32.09
N ASN A 40 -2.11 16.99 -31.02
CA ASN A 40 -1.98 17.47 -29.64
C ASN A 40 -0.73 16.96 -28.94
N ARG A 41 -0.08 15.90 -29.44
CA ARG A 41 1.06 15.22 -28.79
C ARG A 41 1.95 14.52 -29.82
N HIS A 42 3.25 14.76 -29.78
CA HIS A 42 4.23 14.03 -30.59
C HIS A 42 4.42 12.60 -30.07
N ALA A 43 4.84 11.67 -30.95
CA ALA A 43 5.31 10.37 -30.52
C ALA A 43 6.54 10.53 -29.60
N GLY A 44 6.65 9.69 -28.56
CA GLY A 44 7.71 9.76 -27.57
C GLY A 44 7.43 10.70 -26.39
N THR A 45 6.29 11.40 -26.35
CA THR A 45 5.89 12.18 -25.17
C THR A 45 5.47 11.23 -24.04
N PRO A 46 5.98 11.40 -22.80
CA PRO A 46 5.50 10.64 -21.64
C PRO A 46 4.02 10.88 -21.37
N GLU A 47 3.24 9.82 -21.25
CA GLU A 47 1.81 9.84 -20.95
C GLU A 47 1.52 8.93 -19.74
N THR A 48 0.69 9.42 -18.82
CA THR A 48 0.21 8.63 -17.69
C THR A 48 -0.97 7.76 -18.13
N LYS A 49 -0.85 6.45 -17.96
CA LYS A 49 -1.91 5.47 -18.26
C LYS A 49 -2.34 4.70 -17.02
N PRO A 50 -3.62 4.32 -16.91
CA PRO A 50 -4.08 3.50 -15.80
C PRO A 50 -3.48 2.09 -15.88
N LEU A 51 -3.04 1.59 -14.73
CA LEU A 51 -2.61 0.20 -14.58
C LEU A 51 -3.80 -0.69 -14.24
N VAL A 52 -3.84 -1.88 -14.86
CA VAL A 52 -4.74 -2.95 -14.42
C VAL A 52 -4.20 -3.52 -13.12
N VAL A 53 -5.00 -3.48 -12.06
CA VAL A 53 -4.61 -4.01 -10.75
C VAL A 53 -4.65 -5.53 -10.79
N THR A 54 -3.48 -6.13 -10.92
CA THR A 54 -3.27 -7.57 -10.77
C THR A 54 -2.69 -7.87 -9.39
N ASN A 55 -2.68 -9.15 -9.01
CA ASN A 55 -2.01 -9.62 -7.80
C ASN A 55 -0.55 -9.15 -7.68
N ASN A 56 0.21 -9.18 -8.78
CA ASN A 56 1.59 -8.72 -8.80
C ASN A 56 1.71 -7.20 -8.64
N VAL A 57 0.81 -6.43 -9.26
CA VAL A 57 0.79 -4.96 -9.11
C VAL A 57 0.40 -4.58 -7.68
N TYR A 58 -0.59 -5.25 -7.09
CA TYR A 58 -0.97 -5.02 -5.71
C TYR A 58 0.17 -5.34 -4.73
N ARG A 59 0.83 -6.50 -4.93
CA ARG A 59 2.02 -6.89 -4.15
C ARG A 59 3.13 -5.85 -4.24
N SER A 60 3.44 -5.38 -5.45
CA SER A 60 4.53 -4.42 -5.63
C SER A 60 4.23 -3.08 -4.97
N PHE A 61 2.96 -2.67 -4.90
CA PHE A 61 2.54 -1.48 -4.14
C PHE A 61 2.71 -1.69 -2.64
N LEU A 62 2.30 -2.85 -2.10
CA LEU A 62 2.55 -3.17 -0.68
C LEU A 62 4.04 -3.06 -0.34
N ILE A 63 4.88 -3.77 -1.09
CA ILE A 63 6.33 -3.87 -0.82
C ILE A 63 7.04 -2.52 -1.02
N ASN A 64 6.81 -1.87 -2.16
CA ASN A 64 7.63 -0.72 -2.57
C ASN A 64 7.06 0.64 -2.14
N LYS A 65 5.78 0.69 -1.73
CA LYS A 65 5.11 1.94 -1.35
C LYS A 65 4.60 1.90 0.08
N VAL A 66 3.82 0.90 0.45
CA VAL A 66 3.13 0.86 1.75
C VAL A 66 4.10 0.59 2.89
N LEU A 67 4.88 -0.50 2.85
CA LEU A 67 5.78 -0.84 3.96
C LEU A 67 6.79 0.29 4.26
N PRO A 68 7.48 0.89 3.28
CA PRO A 68 8.39 2.00 3.55
C PRO A 68 7.67 3.23 4.10
N ALA A 69 6.46 3.54 3.60
CA ALA A 69 5.68 4.66 4.09
C ALA A 69 5.25 4.46 5.54
N VAL A 70 4.81 3.24 5.90
CA VAL A 70 4.49 2.89 7.29
C VAL A 70 5.70 3.09 8.18
N VAL A 71 6.86 2.50 7.87
CA VAL A 71 8.09 2.66 8.67
C VAL A 71 8.45 4.13 8.90
N LYS A 72 8.20 4.99 7.91
CA LYS A 72 8.50 6.42 7.98
C LYS A 72 7.60 7.19 8.95
N VAL A 73 6.32 6.84 9.04
CA VAL A 73 5.31 7.69 9.72
C VAL A 73 4.59 7.00 10.87
N TRP A 74 4.78 5.69 11.05
CA TRP A 74 4.14 4.95 12.12
C TRP A 74 4.73 5.38 13.46
N PRO A 75 3.91 5.84 14.42
CA PRO A 75 4.40 6.14 15.77
C PRO A 75 4.95 4.86 16.39
N GLN A 76 6.04 5.00 17.17
CA GLN A 76 6.75 3.86 17.72
C GLN A 76 5.81 3.00 18.56
N SER A 77 5.93 1.69 18.39
CA SER A 77 5.03 0.72 19.00
C SER A 77 5.68 -0.65 18.98
N ASN A 78 5.67 -1.33 20.12
CA ASN A 78 6.18 -2.70 20.24
C ASN A 78 5.18 -3.77 19.78
N VAL A 79 4.01 -3.37 19.26
CA VAL A 79 3.03 -4.32 18.70
C VAL A 79 3.17 -4.49 17.19
N PRO A 80 2.89 -5.70 16.65
CA PRO A 80 2.85 -5.93 15.21
C PRO A 80 1.89 -5.00 14.48
N ILE A 81 2.27 -4.63 13.25
CA ILE A 81 1.44 -3.84 12.35
C ILE A 81 0.65 -4.80 11.47
N ILE A 82 -0.67 -4.77 11.62
CA ILE A 82 -1.59 -5.59 10.83
C ILE A 82 -2.07 -4.77 9.64
N ILE A 83 -1.72 -5.22 8.43
CA ILE A 83 -2.23 -4.67 7.18
C ILE A 83 -3.52 -5.41 6.86
N GLN A 84 -4.63 -4.68 6.99
CA GLN A 84 -5.95 -5.18 6.62
C GLN A 84 -6.30 -4.77 5.19
N HIS A 85 -6.96 -5.66 4.46
CA HIS A 85 -7.44 -5.43 3.11
C HIS A 85 -8.67 -6.29 2.83
N ASP A 86 -9.49 -5.90 1.85
CA ASP A 86 -10.64 -6.71 1.43
C ASP A 86 -10.18 -8.00 0.70
N ASN A 87 -11.13 -8.89 0.38
CA ASN A 87 -10.84 -10.14 -0.32
C ASN A 87 -10.98 -10.04 -1.85
N ALA A 88 -10.64 -8.89 -2.46
CA ALA A 88 -10.67 -8.73 -3.91
C ALA A 88 -9.72 -9.73 -4.59
N ARG A 89 -10.10 -10.22 -5.78
CA ARG A 89 -9.30 -11.21 -6.56
C ARG A 89 -7.87 -10.74 -6.86
N ALA A 90 -7.66 -9.43 -6.94
CA ALA A 90 -6.35 -8.84 -7.18
C ALA A 90 -5.46 -8.78 -5.93
N HIS A 91 -5.95 -9.15 -4.75
CA HIS A 91 -5.19 -9.09 -3.52
C HIS A 91 -4.34 -10.35 -3.31
N VAL A 92 -3.22 -10.17 -2.63
CA VAL A 92 -2.28 -11.25 -2.29
C VAL A 92 -2.83 -12.08 -1.14
N ALA A 93 -2.58 -13.39 -1.18
CA ALA A 93 -2.89 -14.26 -0.06
C ALA A 93 -1.91 -14.03 1.09
N THR A 94 -2.29 -14.40 2.31
CA THR A 94 -1.40 -14.35 3.49
C THR A 94 -0.21 -15.30 3.37
N SER A 95 -0.24 -16.24 2.41
CA SER A 95 0.84 -17.17 2.06
C SER A 95 1.79 -16.65 0.99
N ASP A 96 1.63 -15.41 0.51
CA ASP A 96 2.45 -14.83 -0.53
C ASP A 96 3.94 -14.77 -0.15
N MET A 97 4.77 -15.57 -0.84
CA MET A 97 6.17 -15.77 -0.46
C MET A 97 7.02 -14.50 -0.58
N GLN A 98 6.77 -13.69 -1.62
CA GLN A 98 7.52 -12.45 -1.84
C GLN A 98 7.20 -11.43 -0.75
N LEU A 99 5.92 -11.28 -0.39
CA LEU A 99 5.53 -10.39 0.70
C LEU A 99 6.08 -10.87 2.05
N ARG A 100 6.01 -12.19 2.33
CA ARG A 100 6.60 -12.78 3.55
C ARG A 100 8.10 -12.54 3.66
N THR A 101 8.83 -12.72 2.56
CA THR A 101 10.28 -12.44 2.52
C THR A 101 10.58 -10.99 2.90
N GLU A 102 9.78 -10.04 2.42
CA GLU A 102 9.95 -8.64 2.81
C GLU A 102 9.54 -8.39 4.26
N PHE A 103 8.51 -9.04 4.79
CA PHE A 103 8.18 -8.97 6.22
C PHE A 103 9.33 -9.49 7.09
N ASP A 104 9.93 -10.62 6.72
CA ASP A 104 11.08 -11.18 7.43
C ASP A 104 12.27 -10.22 7.39
N ARG A 105 12.53 -9.57 6.25
CA ARG A 105 13.55 -8.53 6.14
C ARG A 105 13.28 -7.36 7.08
N TYR A 106 12.05 -6.85 7.13
CA TYR A 106 11.67 -5.78 8.07
C TYR A 106 11.77 -6.23 9.53
N SER A 107 11.55 -7.52 9.83
CA SER A 107 11.71 -8.05 11.20
C SER A 107 13.15 -7.92 11.71
N THR A 108 14.15 -8.07 10.82
CA THR A 108 15.57 -7.87 11.17
C THR A 108 15.90 -6.41 11.50
N LEU A 109 15.02 -5.48 11.11
CA LEU A 109 15.11 -4.05 11.38
C LEU A 109 14.20 -3.61 12.55
N GLY A 110 13.61 -4.56 13.27
CA GLY A 110 12.72 -4.30 14.42
C GLY A 110 11.25 -4.06 14.06
N TRP A 111 10.84 -4.33 12.82
CA TRP A 111 9.46 -4.12 12.36
C TRP A 111 8.74 -5.45 12.11
N THR A 112 7.64 -5.68 12.82
CA THR A 112 6.81 -6.89 12.61
C THR A 112 5.55 -6.53 11.84
N PHE A 113 5.42 -7.05 10.61
CA PHE A 113 4.25 -6.88 9.76
C PHE A 113 3.44 -8.17 9.64
N GLN A 114 2.13 -8.04 9.52
CA GLN A 114 1.21 -9.13 9.23
C GLN A 114 0.17 -8.70 8.20
N LEU A 115 -0.34 -9.65 7.41
CA LEU A 115 -1.43 -9.41 6.47
C LEU A 115 -2.69 -10.13 6.95
N ALA A 116 -3.81 -9.41 7.02
CA ALA A 116 -5.10 -9.94 7.46
C ALA A 116 -6.20 -9.60 6.44
N PRO A 117 -6.68 -10.56 5.63
CA PRO A 117 -7.82 -10.34 4.76
C PRO A 117 -9.10 -10.20 5.58
N GLN A 118 -10.02 -9.36 5.11
CA GLN A 118 -11.35 -9.23 5.71
C GLN A 118 -12.23 -10.46 5.45
N PRO A 119 -13.20 -10.71 6.35
CA PRO A 119 -14.30 -11.61 6.04
C PRO A 119 -15.01 -11.17 4.75
N PRO A 120 -15.47 -12.12 3.91
CA PRO A 120 -16.22 -11.79 2.70
C PRO A 120 -17.45 -10.93 3.00
N ASN A 121 -17.68 -9.90 2.19
CA ASN A 121 -18.85 -9.00 2.28
C ASN A 121 -18.98 -8.23 3.61
N SER A 122 -17.87 -7.86 4.25
CA SER A 122 -17.85 -7.06 5.50
C SER A 122 -17.28 -5.65 5.31
N PRO A 123 -17.93 -4.76 4.51
CA PRO A 123 -17.46 -3.39 4.30
C PRO A 123 -17.55 -2.50 5.56
N ASP A 124 -18.32 -2.92 6.55
CA ASP A 124 -18.44 -2.32 7.89
C ASP A 124 -17.19 -2.53 8.74
N ALA A 125 -16.36 -3.51 8.41
CA ALA A 125 -15.07 -3.77 9.06
C ALA A 125 -13.92 -2.89 8.54
N ASN A 126 -14.19 -1.97 7.61
CA ASN A 126 -13.23 -0.99 7.15
C ASN A 126 -13.01 0.11 8.20
N ILE A 127 -11.73 0.43 8.43
CA ILE A 127 -11.35 1.61 9.19
C ILE A 127 -11.44 2.79 8.22
N TYR A 128 -12.49 3.61 8.37
CA TYR A 128 -12.64 4.89 7.65
C TYR A 128 -11.92 6.02 8.38
#